data_AF-A0A350LSH4-F1
#
_entry.id   AF-A0A350LSH4-F1
#
_cell.length_a   1.000
_cell.length_b   1.000
_cell.length_c   1.000
_cell.angle_alpha   90.00
_cell.angle_beta   90.00
_cell.angle_gamma   90.00
#
_symmetry.space_group_name_H-M   'P 1'
#
loop_
_entity.id
_entity.type
_entity.pdbx_description
1 polymer ?
#
loop_
_entity_poly.entity_id
_entity_poly.type
_entity_poly.pdbx_seq_one_letter_code
_entity_poly.pdbx_strand_id
1 'polypeptide(L)'
;MNQIEELQTRITAALERIQRGVEARAEAEAVRKDDDATDGAELATLRQELEDERLVTAQLEERIRVLHERLEEKEAALAAAQDGQDGQGAQSETMTRLDTDLQSLRAANAQLRESNAALRTAHAAGVANPDAINASLQAELDALRVARDADHDEVAAVLAEIDSAVAGAAPGAADQTEDA
;
A
#
# COMPACT_ATOMS: atom_id res chain seq x y z
N MET A 1 -92.50 58.30 -13.58
CA MET A 1 -91.57 58.08 -14.71
C MET A 1 -90.11 58.28 -14.27
N ASN A 2 -89.75 59.32 -13.48
CA ASN A 2 -88.37 59.52 -12.95
C ASN A 2 -87.74 58.34 -12.18
N GLN A 3 -88.48 57.61 -11.34
CA GLN A 3 -87.90 56.52 -10.54
C GLN A 3 -87.38 55.35 -11.40
N ILE A 4 -87.95 55.14 -12.59
CA ILE A 4 -87.52 54.08 -13.50
C ILE A 4 -86.21 54.48 -14.18
N GLU A 5 -86.06 55.74 -14.59
CA GLU A 5 -84.83 56.27 -15.19
C GLU A 5 -83.66 56.30 -14.17
N GLU A 6 -83.96 56.64 -12.92
CA GLU A 6 -82.98 56.62 -11.82
C GLU A 6 -82.51 55.20 -11.50
N LEU A 7 -83.44 54.22 -11.50
CA LEU A 7 -83.11 52.79 -11.36
C LEU A 7 -82.31 52.27 -12.56
N GLN A 8 -82.66 52.66 -13.79
CA GLN A 8 -81.92 52.29 -15.00
C GLN A 8 -80.49 52.82 -14.94
N THR A 9 -80.29 54.10 -14.60
CA THR A 9 -78.96 54.71 -14.45
C THR A 9 -78.13 53.98 -13.40
N ARG A 10 -78.75 53.59 -12.28
CA ARG A 10 -78.10 52.87 -11.18
C ARG A 10 -77.75 51.43 -11.55
N ILE A 11 -78.61 50.75 -12.32
CA ILE A 11 -78.34 49.41 -12.85
C ILE A 11 -77.20 49.45 -13.87
N THR A 12 -77.20 50.42 -14.80
CA THR A 12 -76.10 50.58 -15.76
C THR A 12 -74.77 50.82 -15.05
N ALA A 13 -74.74 51.71 -14.05
CA ALA A 13 -73.56 51.94 -13.22
C ALA A 13 -73.13 50.69 -12.41
N ALA A 14 -74.09 49.89 -11.93
CA ALA A 14 -73.80 48.64 -11.24
C ALA A 14 -73.24 47.57 -12.20
N LEU A 15 -73.77 47.47 -13.41
CA LEU A 15 -73.30 46.56 -14.46
C LEU A 15 -71.88 46.93 -14.92
N GLU A 16 -71.59 48.21 -15.13
CA GLU A 16 -70.23 48.69 -15.44
C GLU A 16 -69.25 48.42 -14.30
N ARG A 17 -69.70 48.48 -13.04
CA ARG A 17 -68.88 48.12 -11.88
C ARG A 17 -68.61 46.62 -11.81
N ILE A 18 -69.61 45.80 -12.10
CA ILE A 18 -69.47 44.33 -12.16
C ILE A 18 -68.53 43.96 -13.30
N GLN A 19 -68.70 44.54 -14.48
CA GLN A 19 -67.85 44.29 -15.63
C GLN A 19 -66.39 44.62 -15.32
N ARG A 20 -66.10 45.80 -14.76
CA ARG A 20 -64.74 46.14 -14.29
C ARG A 20 -64.21 45.19 -13.22
N GLY A 21 -65.08 44.70 -12.31
CA GLY A 21 -64.69 43.73 -11.30
C GLY A 21 -64.37 42.34 -11.86
N VAL A 22 -65.09 41.92 -12.92
CA VAL A 22 -64.84 40.66 -13.63
C VAL A 22 -63.54 40.76 -14.44
N GLU A 23 -63.32 41.88 -15.13
CA GLU A 23 -62.08 42.16 -15.87
C GLU A 23 -60.87 42.16 -14.92
N ALA A 24 -60.93 42.89 -13.80
CA ALA A 24 -59.85 42.92 -12.81
C ALA A 24 -59.57 41.54 -12.18
N ARG A 25 -60.61 40.70 -12.01
CA ARG A 25 -60.44 39.34 -11.50
C ARG A 25 -59.82 38.41 -12.55
N ALA A 26 -60.20 38.55 -13.82
CA ALA A 26 -59.60 37.80 -14.92
C ALA A 26 -58.13 38.17 -15.10
N GLU A 27 -57.77 39.46 -14.99
CA GLU A 27 -56.38 39.92 -15.00
C GLU A 27 -55.58 39.35 -13.82
N ALA A 28 -56.14 39.40 -12.59
CA ALA A 28 -55.49 38.82 -11.42
C ALA A 28 -55.32 37.29 -11.51
N GLU A 29 -56.25 36.60 -12.16
CA GLU A 29 -56.17 35.15 -12.40
C GLU A 29 -55.13 34.82 -13.48
N ALA A 30 -55.01 35.64 -14.53
CA ALA A 30 -53.98 35.50 -15.55
C ALA A 30 -52.57 35.67 -14.96
N VAL A 31 -52.35 36.72 -14.16
CA VAL A 31 -51.06 36.97 -13.49
C VAL A 31 -50.68 35.80 -12.58
N ARG A 32 -51.62 35.28 -11.77
CA ARG A 32 -51.36 34.10 -10.93
C ARG A 32 -51.00 32.85 -11.74
N LYS A 33 -51.61 32.67 -12.90
CA LYS A 33 -51.35 31.53 -13.78
C LYS A 33 -49.97 31.61 -14.42
N ASP A 34 -49.56 32.82 -14.79
CA ASP A 34 -48.21 33.09 -15.31
C ASP A 34 -47.15 32.91 -14.21
N ASP A 35 -47.41 33.37 -12.98
CA ASP A 35 -46.53 33.14 -11.82
C ASP A 35 -46.41 31.64 -11.50
N ASP A 36 -47.53 30.90 -11.37
CA ASP A 36 -47.52 29.44 -11.13
C ASP A 36 -46.80 28.66 -12.25
N ALA A 37 -46.93 29.11 -13.50
CA ALA A 37 -46.23 28.50 -14.63
C ALA A 37 -44.72 28.77 -14.59
N THR A 38 -44.32 29.98 -14.15
CA THR A 38 -42.92 30.38 -14.00
C THR A 38 -42.27 29.60 -12.85
N ASP A 39 -42.92 29.55 -11.67
CA ASP A 39 -42.49 28.77 -10.53
C ASP A 39 -42.39 27.27 -10.86
N GLY A 40 -43.35 26.75 -11.64
CA GLY A 40 -43.32 25.36 -12.11
C GLY A 40 -42.13 25.05 -13.02
N ALA A 41 -41.74 26.01 -13.87
CA ALA A 41 -40.56 25.89 -14.73
C ALA A 41 -39.26 25.95 -13.92
N GLU A 42 -39.15 26.88 -12.96
CA GLU A 42 -37.99 27.00 -12.06
C GLU A 42 -37.81 25.75 -11.17
N LEU A 43 -38.91 25.18 -10.68
CA LEU A 43 -38.87 23.93 -9.93
C LEU A 43 -38.42 22.74 -10.79
N ALA A 44 -38.76 22.73 -12.08
CA ALA A 44 -38.29 21.70 -13.00
C ALA A 44 -36.79 21.83 -13.26
N THR A 45 -36.27 23.04 -13.46
CA THR A 45 -34.83 23.29 -13.65
C THR A 45 -34.03 22.94 -12.39
N LEU A 46 -34.49 23.36 -11.20
CA LEU A 46 -33.82 23.03 -9.94
C LEU A 46 -33.78 21.51 -9.67
N ARG A 47 -34.83 20.78 -10.06
CA ARG A 47 -34.83 19.30 -9.95
C ARG A 47 -33.81 18.66 -10.89
N GLN A 48 -33.71 19.16 -12.12
CA GLN A 48 -32.71 18.70 -13.10
C GLN A 48 -31.29 18.92 -12.57
N GLU A 49 -30.97 20.13 -12.09
CA GLU A 49 -29.66 20.46 -11.54
C GLU A 49 -29.29 19.57 -10.34
N LEU A 50 -30.27 19.30 -9.48
CA LEU A 50 -30.07 18.46 -8.30
C LEU A 50 -29.84 16.98 -8.67
N GLU A 51 -30.49 16.48 -9.72
CA GLU A 51 -30.21 15.15 -10.28
C GLU A 51 -28.80 15.08 -10.88
N ASP A 52 -28.38 16.10 -11.61
CA ASP A 52 -27.04 16.20 -12.18
C ASP A 52 -25.96 16.25 -11.09
N GLU A 53 -26.15 17.05 -10.03
CA GLU A 53 -25.24 17.12 -8.88
C GLU A 53 -25.12 15.79 -8.12
N ARG A 54 -26.24 15.07 -7.94
CA ARG A 54 -26.24 13.74 -7.34
C ARG A 54 -25.45 12.74 -8.17
N LEU A 55 -25.57 12.80 -9.49
CA LEU A 55 -24.84 11.92 -10.40
C LEU A 55 -23.32 12.21 -10.33
N VAL A 56 -22.93 13.49 -10.31
CA VAL A 56 -21.52 13.88 -10.13
C VAL A 56 -20.99 13.41 -8.79
N THR A 57 -21.78 13.55 -7.72
CA THR A 57 -21.37 13.13 -6.38
C THR A 57 -21.14 11.62 -6.33
N ALA A 58 -22.05 10.81 -6.89
CA ALA A 58 -21.89 9.36 -6.98
C ALA A 58 -20.63 8.96 -7.77
N GLN A 59 -20.32 9.66 -8.88
CA GLN A 59 -19.09 9.42 -9.64
C GLN A 59 -17.82 9.77 -8.86
N LEU A 60 -17.86 10.86 -8.08
CA LEU A 60 -16.74 11.27 -7.23
C LEU A 60 -16.52 10.30 -6.08
N GLU A 61 -17.58 9.83 -5.42
CA GLU A 61 -17.52 8.81 -4.38
C GLU A 61 -16.91 7.51 -4.91
N GLU A 62 -17.32 7.06 -6.09
CA GLU A 62 -16.74 5.90 -6.75
C GLU A 62 -15.25 6.08 -7.04
N ARG A 63 -14.86 7.25 -7.55
CA ARG A 63 -13.46 7.56 -7.82
C ARG A 63 -12.63 7.62 -6.53
N ILE A 64 -13.19 8.14 -5.45
CA ILE A 64 -12.54 8.18 -4.14
C ILE A 64 -12.36 6.76 -3.59
N ARG A 65 -13.35 5.88 -3.75
CA ARG A 65 -13.23 4.47 -3.36
C ARG A 65 -12.08 3.78 -4.09
N VAL A 66 -12.04 3.88 -5.42
CA VAL A 66 -10.97 3.29 -6.24
C VAL A 66 -9.59 3.85 -5.88
N LEU A 67 -9.51 5.15 -5.55
CA LEU A 67 -8.25 5.75 -5.10
C LEU A 67 -7.81 5.26 -3.73
N HIS A 68 -8.74 5.06 -2.78
CA HIS A 68 -8.43 4.47 -1.48
C HIS A 68 -7.94 3.02 -1.62
N GLU A 69 -8.63 2.19 -2.40
CA GLU A 69 -8.20 0.81 -2.65
C GLU A 69 -6.77 0.74 -3.23
N ARG A 70 -6.45 1.64 -4.17
CA ARG A 70 -5.08 1.74 -4.73
C ARG A 70 -4.05 2.26 -3.72
N LEU A 71 -4.45 3.12 -2.80
CA LEU A 71 -3.56 3.61 -1.74
C LEU A 71 -3.28 2.50 -0.74
N GLU A 72 -4.30 1.76 -0.30
CA GLU A 72 -4.15 0.59 0.58
C GLU A 72 -3.26 -0.48 -0.06
N GLU A 73 -3.46 -0.78 -1.35
CA GLU A 73 -2.61 -1.72 -2.09
C GLU A 73 -1.14 -1.26 -2.12
N LYS A 74 -0.91 0.04 -2.35
CA LYS A 74 0.45 0.61 -2.35
C LYS A 74 1.08 0.65 -0.97
N GLU A 75 0.31 0.97 0.08
CA GLU A 75 0.78 0.95 1.46
C GLU A 75 1.15 -0.48 1.88
N ALA A 76 0.33 -1.48 1.53
CA ALA A 76 0.65 -2.88 1.74
C ALA A 76 1.92 -3.31 0.99
N ALA A 77 2.09 -2.88 -0.26
CA ALA A 77 3.30 -3.17 -1.04
C ALA A 77 4.56 -2.50 -0.46
N LEU A 78 4.43 -1.28 0.06
CA LEU A 78 5.53 -0.57 0.73
C LEU A 78 5.89 -1.22 2.07
N ALA A 79 4.90 -1.63 2.86
CA ALA A 79 5.14 -2.37 4.10
C ALA A 79 5.87 -3.69 3.84
N ALA A 80 5.43 -4.47 2.84
CA ALA A 80 6.11 -5.71 2.45
C ALA A 80 7.55 -5.47 1.94
N ALA A 81 7.80 -4.35 1.24
CA ALA A 81 9.15 -3.99 0.80
C ALA A 81 10.06 -3.57 1.97
N GLN A 82 9.51 -2.91 2.99
CA GLN A 82 10.22 -2.57 4.23
C GLN A 82 10.55 -3.83 5.04
N ASP A 83 9.61 -4.75 5.19
CA ASP A 83 9.85 -6.05 5.82
C ASP A 83 10.90 -6.87 5.02
N GLY A 84 10.91 -6.74 3.69
CA GLY A 84 11.98 -7.30 2.84
C GLY A 84 13.36 -6.65 3.06
N GLN A 85 13.41 -5.38 3.46
CA GLN A 85 14.65 -4.73 3.88
C GLN A 85 15.13 -5.22 5.25
N ASP A 86 14.27 -5.75 6.12
CA ASP A 86 14.72 -6.44 7.34
C ASP A 86 15.51 -7.73 7.00
N GLY A 87 15.34 -8.27 5.80
CA GLY A 87 16.24 -9.29 5.22
C GLY A 87 17.68 -8.81 5.01
N GLN A 88 17.93 -7.49 4.94
CA GLN A 88 19.28 -6.92 5.01
C GLN A 88 19.90 -7.10 6.40
N GLY A 89 19.10 -7.28 7.45
CA GLY A 89 19.55 -7.68 8.78
C GLY A 89 20.21 -9.06 8.74
N ALA A 90 19.57 -10.04 8.08
CA ALA A 90 20.16 -11.37 7.89
C ALA A 90 21.45 -11.30 7.05
N GLN A 91 21.49 -10.47 6.00
CA GLN A 91 22.72 -10.23 5.23
C GLN A 91 23.82 -9.58 6.09
N SER A 92 23.48 -8.63 6.96
CA SER A 92 24.41 -8.01 7.91
C SER A 92 24.95 -9.02 8.93
N GLU A 93 24.11 -9.92 9.45
CA GLU A 93 24.52 -11.00 10.34
C GLU A 93 25.47 -11.99 9.64
N THR A 94 25.19 -12.38 8.40
CA THR A 94 26.12 -13.23 7.64
C THR A 94 27.48 -12.55 7.41
N MET A 95 27.48 -11.24 7.14
CA MET A 95 28.69 -10.45 6.92
C MET A 95 29.54 -10.33 8.21
N THR A 96 28.90 -10.15 9.37
CA THR A 96 29.61 -10.10 10.66
C THR A 96 30.18 -11.46 11.06
N ARG A 97 29.48 -12.57 10.76
CA ARG A 97 30.01 -13.93 10.92
C ARG A 97 31.26 -14.16 10.06
N LEU A 98 31.17 -13.84 8.76
CA LEU A 98 32.30 -13.95 7.83
C LEU A 98 33.54 -13.15 8.28
N ASP A 99 33.36 -11.93 8.80
CA ASP A 99 34.49 -11.14 9.30
C ASP A 99 35.12 -11.77 10.56
N THR A 100 34.29 -12.34 11.43
CA THR A 100 34.75 -13.07 12.63
C THR A 100 35.57 -14.30 12.23
N ASP A 101 35.11 -15.06 11.24
CA ASP A 101 35.80 -16.26 10.74
C ASP A 101 37.15 -15.89 10.09
N LEU A 102 37.19 -14.79 9.32
CA LEU A 102 38.44 -14.27 8.76
C LEU A 102 39.43 -13.82 9.84
N GLN A 103 38.96 -13.20 10.92
CA GLN A 103 39.80 -12.83 12.06
C GLN A 103 40.35 -14.07 12.77
N SER A 104 39.52 -15.10 12.97
CA SER A 104 39.92 -16.39 13.55
C SER A 104 40.98 -17.10 12.70
N LEU A 105 40.77 -17.15 11.37
CA LEU A 105 41.72 -17.76 10.44
C LEU A 105 43.08 -17.03 10.43
N ARG A 106 43.07 -15.69 10.53
CA ARG A 106 44.30 -14.89 10.64
C ARG A 106 45.05 -15.20 11.95
N ALA A 107 44.32 -15.32 13.06
CA ALA A 107 44.90 -15.67 14.35
C ALA A 107 45.51 -17.09 14.33
N ALA A 108 44.78 -18.08 13.81
CA ALA A 108 45.28 -19.44 13.64
C ALA A 108 46.53 -19.50 12.75
N ASN A 109 46.56 -18.74 11.65
CA ASN A 109 47.75 -18.63 10.80
C ASN A 109 48.95 -17.98 11.50
N ALA A 110 48.72 -16.98 12.34
CA ALA A 110 49.78 -16.37 13.14
C ALA A 110 50.35 -17.37 14.15
N GLN A 111 49.49 -18.10 14.85
CA GLN A 111 49.87 -19.13 15.81
C GLN A 111 50.63 -20.29 15.13
N LEU A 112 50.20 -20.73 13.94
CA LEU A 112 50.91 -21.75 13.16
C LEU A 112 52.31 -21.26 12.76
N ARG A 113 52.46 -19.99 12.34
CA ARG A 113 53.78 -19.42 11.99
C ARG A 113 54.70 -19.36 13.19
N GLU A 114 54.18 -18.95 14.35
CA GLU A 114 54.93 -18.93 15.61
C GLU A 114 55.36 -20.33 16.03
N SER A 115 54.43 -21.30 15.98
CA SER A 115 54.71 -22.71 16.28
C SER A 115 55.77 -23.29 15.33
N ASN A 116 55.69 -23.02 14.03
CA ASN A 116 56.69 -23.45 13.05
C ASN A 116 58.06 -22.82 13.33
N ALA A 117 58.10 -21.54 13.75
CA ALA A 117 59.34 -20.87 14.13
C ALA A 117 59.95 -21.48 15.40
N ALA A 118 59.12 -21.80 16.40
CA ALA A 118 59.53 -22.49 17.61
C ALA A 118 60.08 -23.89 17.32
N LEU A 119 59.40 -24.66 16.46
CA LEU A 119 59.87 -26.00 16.02
C LEU A 119 61.19 -25.91 15.25
N ARG A 120 61.35 -24.96 14.32
CA ARG A 120 62.62 -24.74 13.61
C ARG A 120 63.75 -24.37 14.57
N THR A 121 63.47 -23.56 15.58
CA THR A 121 64.44 -23.18 16.61
C THR A 121 64.82 -24.37 17.49
N ALA A 122 63.84 -25.16 17.92
CA ALA A 122 64.04 -26.38 18.71
C ALA A 122 64.84 -27.45 17.93
N HIS A 123 64.52 -27.66 16.66
CA HIS A 123 65.27 -28.53 15.75
C HIS A 123 66.70 -28.04 15.52
N ALA A 124 66.92 -26.74 15.32
CA ALA A 124 68.25 -26.16 15.16
C ALA A 124 69.09 -26.26 16.45
N ALA A 125 68.45 -26.22 17.62
CA ALA A 125 69.10 -26.42 18.92
C ALA A 125 69.36 -27.91 19.25
N GLY A 126 68.91 -28.85 18.42
CA GLY A 126 69.04 -30.29 18.67
C GLY A 126 68.19 -30.80 19.84
N VAL A 127 67.27 -29.98 20.35
CA VAL A 127 66.37 -30.30 21.47
C VAL A 127 64.99 -30.58 20.88
N ALA A 128 64.70 -31.84 20.58
CA ALA A 128 63.33 -32.26 20.31
C ALA A 128 62.53 -32.11 21.62
N ASN A 129 61.86 -30.98 21.81
CA ASN A 129 61.02 -30.74 22.98
C ASN A 129 59.62 -31.32 22.73
N PRO A 130 59.21 -32.40 23.44
CA PRO A 130 57.90 -33.01 23.27
C PRO A 130 56.74 -32.03 23.49
N ASP A 131 56.91 -31.05 24.37
CA ASP A 131 55.87 -30.07 24.69
C ASP A 131 55.63 -29.09 23.54
N ALA A 132 56.68 -28.72 22.79
CA ALA A 132 56.54 -27.86 21.62
C ALA A 132 55.84 -28.59 20.46
N ILE A 133 56.10 -29.89 20.31
CA ILE A 133 55.43 -30.76 19.33
C ILE A 133 53.95 -30.96 19.72
N ASN A 134 53.67 -31.16 21.01
CA ASN A 134 52.29 -31.29 21.48
C ASN A 134 51.51 -29.97 21.30
N ALA A 135 52.14 -28.82 21.56
CA ALA A 135 51.54 -27.51 21.33
C ALA A 135 51.29 -27.22 19.85
N SER A 136 52.21 -27.63 18.95
CA SER A 136 52.00 -27.50 17.51
C SER A 136 50.86 -28.40 17.03
N LEU A 137 50.82 -29.65 17.51
CA LEU A 137 49.76 -30.59 17.17
C LEU A 137 48.38 -30.13 17.67
N GLN A 138 48.32 -29.53 18.87
CA GLN A 138 47.08 -28.92 19.38
C GLN A 138 46.65 -27.74 18.52
N ALA A 139 47.57 -26.84 18.15
CA ALA A 139 47.26 -25.72 17.26
C ALA A 139 46.78 -26.18 15.87
N GLU A 140 47.34 -27.26 15.33
CA GLU A 140 46.89 -27.88 14.08
C GLU A 140 45.50 -28.51 14.22
N LEU A 141 45.22 -29.20 15.33
CA LEU A 141 43.89 -29.76 15.59
C LEU A 141 42.82 -28.67 15.73
N ASP A 142 43.13 -27.57 16.40
CA ASP A 142 42.21 -26.45 16.56
C ASP A 142 42.00 -25.71 15.23
N ALA A 143 43.05 -25.53 14.43
CA ALA A 143 42.93 -24.98 13.07
C ALA A 143 42.08 -25.89 12.15
N LEU A 144 42.25 -27.22 12.22
CA LEU A 144 41.46 -28.18 11.46
C LEU A 144 39.98 -28.19 11.90
N ARG A 145 39.71 -28.02 13.19
CA ARG A 145 38.34 -27.89 13.70
C ARG A 145 37.67 -26.63 13.17
N VAL A 146 38.33 -25.48 13.27
CA VAL A 146 37.82 -24.21 12.74
C VAL A 146 37.58 -24.29 11.23
N ALA A 147 38.51 -24.89 10.47
CA ALA A 147 38.34 -25.08 9.04
C ALA A 147 37.13 -25.98 8.72
N ARG A 148 36.96 -27.08 9.46
CA ARG A 148 35.81 -27.98 9.29
C ARG A 148 34.49 -27.30 9.63
N ASP A 149 34.46 -26.48 10.69
CA ASP A 149 33.25 -25.75 11.09
C ASP A 149 32.89 -24.70 10.03
N ALA A 150 33.89 -24.01 9.45
CA ALA A 150 33.68 -23.12 8.32
C ALA A 150 33.16 -23.86 7.06
N ASP A 151 33.71 -25.04 6.74
CA ASP A 151 33.22 -25.86 5.64
C ASP A 151 31.75 -26.28 5.85
N HIS A 152 31.37 -26.62 7.09
CA HIS A 152 29.96 -26.94 7.43
C HIS A 152 29.04 -25.73 7.28
N ASP A 153 29.50 -24.55 7.70
CA ASP A 153 28.74 -23.31 7.56
C ASP A 153 28.56 -22.91 6.09
N GLU A 154 29.58 -23.11 5.25
CA GLU A 154 29.50 -22.91 3.80
C GLU A 154 28.50 -23.89 3.17
N VAL A 155 28.60 -25.19 3.51
CA VAL A 155 27.65 -26.20 3.02
C VAL A 155 26.22 -25.87 3.45
N ALA A 156 26.01 -25.44 4.70
CA ALA A 156 24.69 -25.04 5.20
C ALA A 156 24.14 -23.83 4.42
N ALA A 157 24.98 -22.83 4.10
CA ALA A 157 24.58 -21.68 3.30
C ALA A 157 24.21 -22.08 1.86
N VAL A 158 25.00 -22.96 1.24
CA VAL A 158 24.71 -23.49 -0.11
C VAL A 158 23.40 -24.30 -0.11
N LEU A 159 23.16 -25.13 0.90
CA LEU A 159 21.91 -25.87 1.03
C LEU A 159 20.71 -24.94 1.18
N ALA A 160 20.82 -23.88 2.00
CA ALA A 160 19.75 -22.89 2.15
C ALA A 160 19.44 -22.17 0.82
N GLU A 161 20.45 -21.85 0.03
CA GLU A 161 20.27 -21.24 -1.30
C GLU A 161 19.60 -22.20 -2.29
N ILE A 162 20.00 -23.49 -2.28
CA ILE A 162 19.37 -24.52 -3.11
C ILE A 162 17.91 -24.74 -2.69
N ASP A 163 17.62 -24.83 -1.39
CA ASP A 163 16.25 -24.98 -0.87
C ASP A 163 15.38 -23.78 -1.25
N SER A 164 15.92 -22.56 -1.17
CA SER A 164 15.25 -21.34 -1.62
C SER A 164 14.96 -21.37 -3.13
N ALA A 165 15.95 -21.76 -3.95
CA ALA A 165 15.78 -21.88 -5.40
C ALA A 165 14.76 -22.96 -5.79
N VAL A 166 14.70 -24.08 -5.05
CA VAL A 166 13.72 -25.15 -5.25
C VAL A 166 12.32 -24.71 -4.80
N ALA A 167 12.19 -24.02 -3.67
CA ALA A 167 10.92 -23.50 -3.18
C ALA A 167 10.36 -22.40 -4.11
N GLY A 168 11.23 -21.51 -4.62
CA GLY A 168 10.88 -20.50 -5.61
C GLY A 168 10.57 -21.07 -7.00
N ALA A 169 11.03 -22.29 -7.30
CA ALA A 169 10.73 -23.01 -8.54
C ALA A 169 9.45 -23.85 -8.48
N ALA A 170 8.70 -23.86 -7.37
CA ALA A 170 7.37 -24.47 -7.31
C ALA A 170 6.33 -23.57 -8.01
N PRO A 171 5.89 -23.88 -9.25
CA PRO A 171 4.90 -23.08 -9.94
C PRO A 171 3.51 -23.54 -9.48
N GLY A 172 2.60 -22.59 -9.27
CA GLY A 172 1.18 -22.84 -9.10
C GLY A 172 0.58 -23.55 -10.31
N ALA A 173 0.60 -24.88 -10.30
CA ALA A 173 -0.08 -25.75 -11.25
C ALA A 173 -0.96 -26.75 -10.49
N ALA A 174 -1.91 -26.22 -9.73
CA ALA A 174 -3.11 -26.97 -9.38
C ALA A 174 -4.28 -25.98 -9.28
N ASP A 175 -5.25 -26.22 -10.17
CA ASP A 175 -6.66 -25.88 -9.99
C ASP A 175 -7.15 -24.49 -10.44
N GLN A 176 -7.47 -24.40 -11.73
CA GLN A 176 -8.76 -23.89 -12.26
C GLN A 176 -8.72 -23.73 -13.79
N THR A 177 -8.79 -24.84 -14.52
CA THR A 177 -9.40 -24.91 -15.86
C THR A 177 -9.95 -26.32 -16.07
N GLU A 178 -11.11 -26.60 -15.48
CA GLU A 178 -11.98 -27.70 -15.90
C GLU A 178 -13.40 -27.12 -16.04
N ASP A 179 -13.65 -26.52 -17.21
CA ASP A 179 -14.99 -26.22 -17.71
C ASP A 179 -15.07 -26.87 -19.09
N ALA A 180 -15.73 -28.03 -19.13
CA ALA A 180 -16.23 -28.72 -20.32
C ALA A 180 -17.38 -29.64 -19.92
#